data_AF-A0A0V0U304-F1
#
_entry.id   AF-A0A0V0U304-F1
#
_cell.length_a   1.000
_cell.length_b   1.000
_cell.length_c   1.000
_cell.angle_alpha   90.00
_cell.angle_beta   90.00
_cell.angle_gamma   90.00
#
_symmetry.space_group_name_H-M   'P 1'
#
loop_
_entity.id
_entity.type
_entity.pdbx_description
1 polymer ?
#
loop_
_entity_poly.entity_id
_entity_poly.type
_entity_poly.pdbx_seq_one_letter_code
_entity_poly.pdbx_strand_id
1 'polypeptide(L)'
;MNQSDKLKVYLHYDVNPAEGQNLRRDVYIRVASMVHYLREKGHDFVLVLPPWGSSIHHRSHQLGYQHRIPWKLWFDLESLNRFIPVIELEDYFRETGRTSIDVVYFLQPFPEGFTEWSQKMELRPCIKSFYYQQVEGKFKYSFWGYPEVYAKNVSCLSLQGYVSDVANLIVNDTDPTKIQSIMVDRAEVMLHDGFGSNIYWKASYFIVCRRSMRYSAAIRKAADDFRREELNSDDVTDKTEILDDWTLMKVKPGQAVGGPYLAVHLRRTDFVTSRSKQIPTVKGAAEQISKLLKMLKLEVVYVSTDAPETEVDELKAFLNETAVIKRFKPTDAQLQKFLDGGVATIEQWICAHAKYFIGTAESTFSFRIQEDREILGFSHNTTFNCLCPDHNLNCEQPAKCNLLINVMDKNSQCIICFVQKMRYKCSSCGIAYCSVNCYKAHKDIGCEKPGKDESRKLRKDENATESHPLCSYLSEDMVLPNKLLMLNKSESLKKLLRSDHLRNLLRWINCHSQPSEAIRIAMKNLEFQRFAAVCLNIVEPENHEWANEYVKKMKLLEYSATELLLQALKDSNCT
;
A
#
# COMPACT_ATOMS: atom_id res chain seq x y z
N MET A 1 -7.45 3.00 -37.46
CA MET A 1 -6.90 1.64 -37.43
C MET A 1 -7.74 0.83 -36.47
N ASN A 2 -8.44 -0.18 -36.98
CA ASN A 2 -9.37 -1.00 -36.23
C ASN A 2 -8.65 -1.77 -35.12
N GLN A 3 -9.33 -1.90 -33.98
CA GLN A 3 -8.82 -2.49 -32.74
C GLN A 3 -8.82 -4.04 -32.77
N SER A 4 -8.85 -4.66 -33.97
CA SER A 4 -9.29 -6.04 -34.18
C SER A 4 -8.22 -7.10 -34.50
N ASP A 5 -6.91 -6.79 -34.52
CA ASP A 5 -5.88 -7.81 -34.84
C ASP A 5 -4.61 -7.70 -33.96
N LYS A 6 -4.76 -7.50 -32.65
CA LYS A 6 -3.62 -7.71 -31.72
C LYS A 6 -3.70 -9.10 -31.13
N LEU A 7 -2.59 -9.83 -31.21
CA LEU A 7 -2.47 -11.14 -30.58
C LEU A 7 -2.52 -10.99 -29.07
N LYS A 8 -3.52 -11.63 -28.46
CA LYS A 8 -3.74 -11.63 -27.02
C LYS A 8 -2.66 -12.46 -26.32
N VAL A 9 -2.09 -11.91 -25.25
CA VAL A 9 -1.10 -12.58 -24.38
C VAL A 9 -1.67 -12.72 -22.98
N TYR A 10 -1.55 -13.91 -22.40
CA TYR A 10 -2.05 -14.24 -21.07
C TYR A 10 -0.90 -14.19 -20.06
N LEU A 11 -1.06 -13.37 -19.03
CA LEU A 11 -0.12 -13.27 -17.93
C LEU A 11 -0.66 -14.03 -16.72
N HIS A 12 0.14 -14.97 -16.22
CA HIS A 12 -0.08 -15.68 -14.97
C HIS A 12 0.91 -15.19 -13.92
N TYR A 13 0.60 -15.41 -12.65
CA TYR A 13 1.57 -15.19 -11.59
C TYR A 13 1.29 -16.09 -10.39
N ASP A 14 2.32 -16.40 -9.61
CA ASP A 14 2.15 -16.96 -8.27
C ASP A 14 3.10 -16.25 -7.31
N VAL A 15 2.92 -16.51 -6.02
CA VAL A 15 3.75 -15.98 -4.96
C VAL A 15 4.30 -17.11 -4.11
N ASN A 16 5.29 -16.78 -3.28
CA ASN A 16 5.78 -17.70 -2.26
C ASN A 16 4.61 -18.41 -1.51
N PRO A 17 4.59 -19.76 -1.45
CA PRO A 17 3.52 -20.52 -0.78
C PRO A 17 3.31 -20.14 0.69
N ALA A 18 4.34 -19.62 1.36
CA ALA A 18 4.27 -19.13 2.73
C ALA A 18 3.62 -17.74 2.88
N GLU A 19 3.11 -17.15 1.79
CA GLU A 19 2.42 -15.86 1.86
C GLU A 19 0.92 -15.99 2.07
N GLY A 20 0.43 -15.25 3.07
CA GLY A 20 -0.98 -15.19 3.41
C GLY A 20 -1.84 -14.46 2.37
N GLN A 21 -3.16 -14.63 2.48
CA GLN A 21 -4.16 -14.07 1.57
C GLN A 21 -4.03 -12.55 1.38
N ASN A 22 -3.76 -11.78 2.44
CA ASN A 22 -3.71 -10.33 2.34
C ASN A 22 -2.44 -9.81 1.66
N LEU A 23 -1.29 -10.49 1.79
CA LEU A 23 -0.11 -10.15 1.00
C LEU A 23 -0.33 -10.52 -0.48
N ARG A 24 -0.96 -11.67 -0.76
CA ARG A 24 -1.36 -12.06 -2.13
C ARG A 24 -2.22 -11.00 -2.82
N ARG A 25 -3.12 -10.33 -2.07
CA ARG A 25 -3.90 -9.18 -2.57
C ARG A 25 -3.04 -7.97 -2.89
N ASP A 26 -1.98 -7.70 -2.13
CA ASP A 26 -1.03 -6.64 -2.47
C ASP A 26 -0.24 -6.98 -3.74
N VAL A 27 0.21 -8.22 -3.87
CA VAL A 27 0.90 -8.67 -5.09
C VAL A 27 -0.01 -8.63 -6.31
N TYR A 28 -1.31 -8.93 -6.16
CA TYR A 28 -2.28 -8.70 -7.24
C TYR A 28 -2.23 -7.26 -7.74
N ILE A 29 -2.16 -6.26 -6.85
CA ILE A 29 -2.09 -4.85 -7.26
C ILE A 29 -0.81 -4.58 -8.07
N ARG A 30 0.32 -5.16 -7.68
CA ARG A 30 1.59 -5.07 -8.41
C ARG A 30 1.44 -5.63 -9.83
N VAL A 31 0.96 -6.86 -9.96
CA VAL A 31 0.82 -7.55 -11.25
C VAL A 31 -0.26 -6.89 -12.11
N ALA A 32 -1.37 -6.45 -11.52
CA ALA A 32 -2.43 -5.76 -12.24
C ALA A 32 -1.94 -4.40 -12.77
N SER A 33 -1.13 -3.68 -12.00
CA SER A 33 -0.46 -2.46 -12.47
C SER A 33 0.51 -2.74 -13.62
N MET A 34 1.19 -3.89 -13.60
CA MET A 34 2.02 -4.36 -14.71
C MET A 34 1.20 -4.51 -16.00
N VAL A 35 0.06 -5.21 -15.92
CA VAL A 35 -0.82 -5.44 -17.06
C VAL A 35 -1.38 -4.12 -17.57
N HIS A 36 -1.76 -3.22 -16.67
CA HIS A 36 -2.21 -1.88 -17.05
C HIS A 36 -1.12 -1.14 -17.85
N TYR A 37 0.12 -1.11 -17.33
CA TYR A 37 1.28 -0.51 -17.99
C TYR A 37 1.55 -1.12 -19.37
N LEU A 38 1.52 -2.45 -19.49
CA LEU A 38 1.71 -3.17 -20.77
C LEU A 38 0.63 -2.79 -21.80
N ARG A 39 -0.63 -2.65 -21.35
CA ARG A 39 -1.75 -2.25 -22.20
C ARG A 39 -1.67 -0.80 -22.66
N GLU A 40 -1.25 0.12 -21.79
CA GLU A 40 -0.97 1.51 -22.17
C GLU A 40 0.15 1.62 -23.22
N LYS A 41 1.12 0.70 -23.18
CA LYS A 41 2.16 0.57 -24.23
C LYS A 41 1.66 -0.07 -25.52
N GLY A 42 0.40 -0.49 -25.56
CA GLY A 42 -0.25 -1.02 -26.75
C GLY A 42 -0.17 -2.54 -26.90
N HIS A 43 0.20 -3.28 -25.86
CA HIS A 43 0.20 -4.75 -25.88
C HIS A 43 -1.12 -5.30 -25.31
N ASP A 44 -1.72 -6.31 -25.95
CA ASP A 44 -3.02 -6.86 -25.53
C ASP A 44 -2.86 -7.97 -24.48
N PHE A 45 -2.50 -7.56 -23.25
CA PHE A 45 -2.36 -8.49 -22.12
C PHE A 45 -3.67 -8.70 -21.37
N VAL A 46 -3.94 -9.95 -20.99
CA VAL A 46 -5.03 -10.36 -20.08
C VAL A 46 -4.43 -11.03 -18.86
N LEU A 47 -4.84 -10.62 -17.66
CA LEU A 47 -4.40 -11.24 -16.42
C LEU A 47 -5.21 -12.50 -16.13
N VAL A 48 -4.53 -13.62 -15.95
CA VAL A 48 -5.13 -14.87 -15.47
C VAL A 48 -4.99 -14.91 -13.95
N LEU A 49 -6.12 -14.93 -13.26
CA LEU A 49 -6.18 -14.88 -11.80
C LEU A 49 -5.74 -16.24 -11.20
N PRO A 50 -4.73 -16.26 -10.30
CA PRO A 50 -4.29 -17.49 -9.67
C PRO A 50 -5.33 -17.96 -8.65
N PRO A 51 -5.83 -19.20 -8.74
CA PRO A 51 -6.81 -19.71 -7.78
C PRO A 51 -6.28 -19.62 -6.35
N TRP A 52 -7.16 -19.33 -5.40
CA TRP A 52 -6.78 -19.29 -3.99
C TRP A 52 -6.53 -20.70 -3.46
N GLY A 53 -5.50 -20.78 -2.61
CA GLY A 53 -5.17 -21.96 -1.83
C GLY A 53 -5.55 -21.82 -0.36
N SER A 54 -5.20 -22.84 0.42
CA SER A 54 -5.40 -22.85 1.86
C SER A 54 -4.73 -21.64 2.51
N SER A 55 -5.50 -20.89 3.30
CA SER A 55 -4.93 -19.90 4.21
C SER A 55 -3.92 -20.60 5.13
N ILE A 56 -2.73 -20.03 5.27
CA ILE A 56 -1.70 -20.56 6.16
C ILE A 56 -1.88 -20.13 7.62
N HIS A 57 -2.64 -19.04 7.85
CA HIS A 57 -2.79 -18.42 9.17
C HIS A 57 -4.14 -18.73 9.83
N HIS A 58 -5.17 -19.05 9.04
CA HIS A 58 -6.52 -19.34 9.55
C HIS A 58 -7.02 -20.59 8.85
N ARG A 59 -7.00 -21.73 9.55
CA ARG A 59 -7.43 -23.03 9.00
C ARG A 59 -8.53 -23.62 9.86
N SER A 60 -9.73 -23.70 9.29
CA SER A 60 -10.81 -24.47 9.89
C SER A 60 -10.52 -25.96 9.72
N HIS A 61 -10.29 -26.67 10.82
CA HIS A 61 -10.06 -28.13 10.81
C HIS A 61 -11.16 -28.89 10.04
N GLN A 62 -12.41 -28.44 10.15
CA GLN A 62 -13.57 -29.03 9.52
C GLN A 62 -13.64 -28.88 7.99
N LEU A 63 -12.95 -27.91 7.40
CA LEU A 63 -12.92 -27.72 5.94
C LEU A 63 -11.83 -28.56 5.26
N GLY A 64 -10.88 -29.12 6.01
CA GLY A 64 -9.71 -29.79 5.45
C GLY A 64 -8.84 -28.85 4.60
N TYR A 65 -8.08 -29.44 3.67
CA TYR A 65 -7.23 -28.68 2.76
C TYR A 65 -8.07 -28.01 1.66
N GLN A 66 -7.99 -26.68 1.58
CA GLN A 66 -8.68 -25.88 0.58
C GLN A 66 -7.73 -25.52 -0.57
N HIS A 67 -8.19 -25.62 -1.80
CA HIS A 67 -7.42 -25.29 -3.01
C HIS A 67 -8.35 -25.03 -4.19
N ARG A 68 -7.81 -24.46 -5.27
CA ARG A 68 -8.53 -24.20 -6.53
C ARG A 68 -9.78 -23.32 -6.34
N ILE A 69 -9.72 -22.39 -5.39
CA ILE A 69 -10.86 -21.51 -5.10
C ILE A 69 -10.85 -20.34 -6.11
N PRO A 70 -11.96 -20.09 -6.83
CA PRO A 70 -12.02 -19.00 -7.81
C PRO A 70 -12.14 -17.63 -7.13
N TRP A 71 -11.65 -16.59 -7.79
CA TRP A 71 -11.72 -15.22 -7.28
C TRP A 71 -13.15 -14.71 -7.14
N LYS A 72 -14.06 -15.09 -8.05
CA LYS A 72 -15.48 -14.71 -8.01
C LYS A 72 -16.19 -15.06 -6.70
N LEU A 73 -15.66 -16.01 -5.93
CA LEU A 73 -16.23 -16.37 -4.63
C LEU A 73 -16.08 -15.22 -3.62
N TRP A 74 -14.95 -14.51 -3.66
CA TRP A 74 -14.60 -13.48 -2.68
C TRP A 74 -14.59 -12.07 -3.25
N PHE A 75 -14.37 -11.91 -4.55
CA PHE A 75 -14.26 -10.63 -5.23
C PHE A 75 -15.23 -10.52 -6.41
N ASP A 76 -15.59 -9.29 -6.75
CA ASP A 76 -16.42 -8.98 -7.91
C ASP A 76 -15.55 -8.85 -9.17
N LEU A 77 -15.66 -9.83 -10.08
CA LEU A 77 -14.83 -9.86 -11.29
C LEU A 77 -15.15 -8.73 -12.27
N GLU A 78 -16.39 -8.21 -12.28
CA GLU A 78 -16.74 -7.06 -13.11
C GLU A 78 -15.99 -5.82 -12.65
N SER A 79 -15.94 -5.58 -11.33
CA SER A 79 -15.16 -4.49 -10.73
C SER A 79 -13.67 -4.60 -11.08
N LEU A 80 -13.07 -5.80 -10.99
CA LEU A 80 -11.67 -6.01 -11.41
C LEU A 80 -11.48 -5.71 -12.90
N ASN A 81 -12.41 -6.19 -13.76
CA ASN A 81 -12.37 -6.01 -15.21
C ASN A 81 -12.46 -4.55 -15.65
N ARG A 82 -13.07 -3.66 -14.84
CA ARG A 82 -13.08 -2.21 -15.10
C ARG A 82 -11.69 -1.57 -15.01
N PHE A 83 -10.74 -2.18 -14.30
CA PHE A 83 -9.36 -1.70 -14.23
C PHE A 83 -8.49 -2.31 -15.34
N ILE A 84 -8.48 -3.63 -15.45
CA ILE A 84 -7.75 -4.39 -16.47
C ILE A 84 -8.52 -5.66 -16.84
N PRO A 85 -8.38 -6.22 -18.05
CA PRO A 85 -9.00 -7.51 -18.37
C PRO A 85 -8.45 -8.61 -17.46
N VAL A 86 -9.35 -9.27 -16.73
CA VAL A 86 -9.03 -10.41 -15.87
C VAL A 86 -9.93 -11.59 -16.21
N ILE A 87 -9.38 -12.79 -16.15
CA ILE A 87 -10.12 -14.05 -16.28
C ILE A 87 -9.67 -15.04 -15.21
N GLU A 88 -10.55 -15.96 -14.82
CA GLU A 88 -10.17 -17.06 -13.95
C GLU A 88 -9.27 -18.06 -14.70
N LEU A 89 -8.45 -18.82 -13.97
CA LEU A 89 -7.58 -19.83 -14.57
C LEU A 89 -8.35 -20.88 -15.39
N GLU A 90 -9.53 -21.28 -14.93
CA GLU A 90 -10.36 -22.24 -15.68
C GLU A 90 -11.00 -21.65 -16.93
N ASP A 91 -11.27 -20.34 -16.93
CA ASP A 91 -11.71 -19.63 -18.14
C ASP A 91 -10.58 -19.59 -19.17
N TYR A 92 -9.34 -19.37 -18.73
CA TYR A 92 -8.17 -19.47 -19.60
C TYR A 92 -8.06 -20.86 -20.27
N PHE A 93 -8.25 -21.95 -19.51
CA PHE A 93 -8.24 -23.30 -20.08
C PHE A 93 -9.35 -23.51 -21.12
N ARG A 94 -10.56 -23.00 -20.85
CA ARG A 94 -11.69 -23.08 -21.79
C ARG A 94 -11.47 -22.25 -23.05
N GLU A 95 -11.00 -21.01 -22.91
CA GLU A 95 -10.79 -20.08 -24.03
C GLU A 95 -9.66 -20.54 -24.96
N THR A 96 -8.55 -21.02 -24.38
CA THR A 96 -7.35 -21.34 -25.16
C THR A 96 -7.26 -22.81 -25.56
N GLY A 97 -8.00 -23.70 -24.88
CA GLY A 97 -7.86 -25.15 -25.01
C GLY A 97 -6.49 -25.68 -24.57
N ARG A 98 -5.73 -24.89 -23.78
CA ARG A 98 -4.35 -25.20 -23.36
C ARG A 98 -4.22 -25.15 -21.85
N THR A 99 -3.39 -26.04 -21.30
CA THR A 99 -2.93 -26.02 -19.90
C THR A 99 -1.44 -25.73 -19.79
N SER A 100 -0.75 -25.54 -20.92
CA SER A 100 0.67 -25.23 -20.95
C SER A 100 0.92 -23.74 -20.75
N ILE A 101 1.95 -23.41 -19.98
CA ILE A 101 2.52 -22.06 -19.88
C ILE A 101 3.79 -22.04 -20.76
N ASP A 102 3.93 -21.05 -21.64
CA ASP A 102 5.05 -21.03 -22.60
C ASP A 102 6.36 -20.67 -21.89
N VAL A 103 6.35 -19.64 -21.06
CA VAL A 103 7.53 -19.15 -20.34
C VAL A 103 7.18 -18.83 -18.89
N VAL A 104 7.99 -19.31 -17.96
CA VAL A 104 7.96 -18.89 -16.55
C VAL A 104 9.24 -18.13 -16.23
N TYR A 105 9.09 -16.92 -15.72
CA TYR A 105 10.16 -16.19 -15.05
C TYR A 105 10.02 -16.41 -13.54
N PHE A 106 10.95 -17.16 -12.97
CA PHE A 106 11.03 -17.38 -11.52
C PHE A 106 11.86 -16.27 -10.89
N LEU A 107 11.20 -15.34 -10.20
CA LEU A 107 11.89 -14.24 -9.56
C LEU A 107 12.64 -14.71 -8.31
N GLN A 108 13.83 -14.16 -8.11
CA GLN A 108 14.66 -14.48 -6.94
C GLN A 108 15.47 -13.26 -6.49
N PRO A 109 15.89 -13.19 -5.22
CA PRO A 109 16.89 -12.22 -4.82
C PRO A 109 18.26 -12.54 -5.44
N PHE A 110 19.14 -11.54 -5.49
CA PHE A 110 20.55 -11.78 -5.79
C PHE A 110 21.19 -12.61 -4.67
N PRO A 111 21.84 -13.76 -4.97
CA PRO A 111 22.44 -14.63 -3.95
C PRO A 111 23.46 -13.93 -3.06
N GLU A 112 24.18 -12.96 -3.61
CA GLU A 112 25.16 -12.13 -2.92
C GLU A 112 24.53 -11.06 -2.00
N GLY A 113 23.21 -10.88 -2.05
CA GLY A 113 22.53 -9.82 -1.32
C GLY A 113 22.84 -8.42 -1.86
N PHE A 114 22.72 -7.41 -1.00
CA PHE A 114 23.12 -6.05 -1.29
C PHE A 114 23.55 -5.33 -0.02
N THR A 115 24.52 -4.42 -0.15
CA THR A 115 24.89 -3.45 0.92
C THR A 115 24.18 -2.11 0.72
N GLU A 116 23.97 -1.72 -0.53
CA GLU A 116 23.16 -0.57 -0.93
C GLU A 116 22.14 -1.04 -1.96
N TRP A 117 20.89 -0.58 -1.83
CA TRP A 117 19.85 -0.95 -2.78
C TRP A 117 20.12 -0.32 -4.15
N SER A 118 20.08 -1.13 -5.21
CA SER A 118 20.26 -0.67 -6.58
C SER A 118 19.25 -1.35 -7.49
N GLN A 119 18.69 -0.60 -8.44
CA GLN A 119 17.75 -1.15 -9.42
C GLN A 119 18.52 -1.97 -10.46
N LYS A 120 18.36 -3.30 -10.43
CA LYS A 120 19.01 -4.24 -11.33
C LYS A 120 18.22 -5.53 -11.51
N MET A 121 18.39 -6.14 -12.69
CA MET A 121 17.69 -7.35 -13.08
C MET A 121 18.56 -8.18 -14.03
N GLU A 122 18.78 -9.45 -13.72
CA GLU A 122 19.68 -10.32 -14.49
C GLU A 122 19.19 -11.77 -14.50
N LEU A 123 19.28 -12.43 -15.67
CA LEU A 123 19.12 -13.88 -15.77
C LEU A 123 20.28 -14.57 -15.04
N ARG A 124 19.96 -15.43 -14.07
CA ARG A 124 20.94 -16.09 -13.21
C ARG A 124 20.57 -17.56 -13.00
N PRO A 125 21.53 -18.40 -12.60
CA PRO A 125 21.21 -19.75 -12.13
C PRO A 125 20.19 -19.71 -10.99
N CYS A 126 19.29 -20.69 -10.98
CA CYS A 126 18.24 -20.80 -9.98
C CYS A 126 18.82 -21.08 -8.58
N ILE A 127 18.31 -20.37 -7.56
CA ILE A 127 18.70 -20.60 -6.16
C ILE A 127 18.11 -21.91 -5.60
N LYS A 128 18.60 -22.34 -4.43
CA LYS A 128 18.19 -23.60 -3.78
C LYS A 128 16.69 -23.72 -3.50
N SER A 129 15.97 -22.61 -3.36
CA SER A 129 14.52 -22.61 -3.13
C SER A 129 13.69 -22.78 -4.40
N PHE A 130 14.34 -22.94 -5.56
CA PHE A 130 13.69 -23.31 -6.82
C PHE A 130 13.05 -24.69 -6.75
N TYR A 131 11.80 -24.80 -7.16
CA TYR A 131 10.98 -26.00 -6.96
C TYR A 131 10.44 -26.65 -8.23
N TYR A 132 10.74 -26.12 -9.42
CA TYR A 132 10.30 -26.76 -10.66
C TYR A 132 11.16 -27.97 -10.96
N GLN A 133 10.49 -29.07 -11.35
CA GLN A 133 11.15 -30.30 -11.77
C GLN A 133 10.94 -30.50 -13.26
N GLN A 134 12.02 -30.80 -13.99
CA GLN A 134 11.94 -31.11 -15.40
C GLN A 134 11.65 -32.61 -15.59
N VAL A 135 10.53 -32.92 -16.24
CA VAL A 135 10.07 -34.28 -16.52
C VAL A 135 9.67 -34.33 -17.99
N GLU A 136 10.32 -35.18 -18.79
CA GLU A 136 10.03 -35.36 -20.23
C GLU A 136 10.04 -34.04 -21.03
N GLY A 137 10.99 -33.15 -20.73
CA GLY A 137 11.10 -31.84 -21.37
C GLY A 137 10.05 -30.80 -20.94
N LYS A 138 9.21 -31.11 -19.94
CA LYS A 138 8.23 -30.20 -19.34
C LYS A 138 8.63 -29.86 -17.91
N PHE A 139 8.41 -28.63 -17.49
CA PHE A 139 8.58 -28.24 -16.10
C PHE A 139 7.27 -28.43 -15.34
N LYS A 140 7.32 -29.23 -14.27
CA LYS A 140 6.19 -29.51 -13.39
C LYS A 140 6.40 -28.90 -12.01
N TYR A 141 5.30 -28.43 -11.44
CA TYR A 141 5.15 -27.96 -10.07
C TYR A 141 3.67 -28.16 -9.66
N SER A 142 3.30 -27.77 -8.45
CA SER A 142 1.91 -27.88 -7.96
C SER A 142 0.92 -27.06 -8.81
N PHE A 143 1.33 -25.91 -9.37
CA PHE A 143 0.52 -25.02 -10.22
C PHE A 143 -0.91 -24.83 -9.69
N TRP A 144 -1.04 -24.20 -8.52
CA TRP A 144 -2.32 -23.98 -7.81
C TRP A 144 -3.13 -25.27 -7.56
N GLY A 145 -2.46 -26.42 -7.58
CA GLY A 145 -3.03 -27.75 -7.43
C GLY A 145 -3.55 -28.38 -8.72
N TYR A 146 -3.25 -27.88 -9.92
CA TYR A 146 -3.69 -28.46 -11.19
C TYR A 146 -2.59 -29.35 -11.81
N PRO A 147 -2.66 -30.69 -11.69
CA PRO A 147 -1.59 -31.60 -12.15
C PRO A 147 -1.37 -31.62 -13.67
N GLU A 148 -2.36 -31.17 -14.44
CA GLU A 148 -2.33 -31.07 -15.90
C GLU A 148 -1.59 -29.81 -16.41
N VAL A 149 -1.31 -28.85 -15.54
CA VAL A 149 -0.57 -27.63 -15.88
C VAL A 149 0.92 -27.91 -15.88
N TYR A 150 1.62 -27.39 -16.89
CA TYR A 150 3.07 -27.48 -17.00
C TYR A 150 3.64 -26.27 -17.73
N ALA A 151 4.91 -25.97 -17.47
CA ALA A 151 5.64 -24.94 -18.22
C ALA A 151 6.55 -25.58 -19.28
N LYS A 152 6.66 -24.94 -20.45
CA LYS A 152 7.57 -25.35 -21.51
C LYS A 152 9.00 -24.90 -21.22
N ASN A 153 9.16 -23.67 -20.74
CA ASN A 153 10.45 -23.12 -20.35
C ASN A 153 10.36 -22.39 -19.00
N VAL A 154 11.40 -22.52 -18.18
CA VAL A 154 11.52 -21.82 -16.90
C VAL A 154 12.90 -21.19 -16.83
N SER A 155 12.96 -19.90 -16.51
CA SER A 155 14.20 -19.15 -16.34
C SER A 155 14.18 -18.39 -15.02
N CYS A 156 15.30 -18.40 -14.30
CA CYS A 156 15.43 -17.70 -13.03
C CYS A 156 15.99 -16.29 -13.25
N LEU A 157 15.31 -15.32 -12.64
CA LEU A 157 15.57 -13.90 -12.83
C LEU A 157 15.86 -13.27 -11.47
N SER A 158 17.12 -12.90 -11.23
CA SER A 158 17.49 -12.16 -10.03
C SER A 158 17.04 -10.72 -10.18
N LEU A 159 16.25 -10.22 -9.22
CA LEU A 159 15.62 -8.90 -9.28
C LEU A 159 15.84 -8.09 -8.00
N GLN A 160 16.26 -6.85 -8.17
CA GLN A 160 16.11 -5.75 -7.23
C GLN A 160 15.48 -4.61 -8.03
N GLY A 161 14.16 -4.49 -8.03
CA GLY A 161 13.49 -3.57 -8.94
C GLY A 161 11.99 -3.56 -8.80
N TYR A 162 11.36 -2.90 -9.76
CA TYR A 162 9.94 -2.61 -9.76
C TYR A 162 9.20 -3.44 -10.81
N VAL A 163 7.88 -3.38 -10.73
CA VAL A 163 6.96 -4.00 -11.69
C VAL A 163 7.30 -3.60 -13.14
N SER A 164 7.62 -2.33 -13.41
CA SER A 164 7.94 -1.88 -14.76
C SER A 164 9.21 -2.49 -15.34
N ASP A 165 10.17 -2.89 -14.51
CA ASP A 165 11.39 -3.57 -14.98
C ASP A 165 11.03 -4.92 -15.61
N VAL A 166 10.23 -5.71 -14.89
CA VAL A 166 9.77 -7.03 -15.37
C VAL A 166 8.84 -6.87 -16.57
N ALA A 167 7.96 -5.86 -16.58
CA ALA A 167 7.12 -5.56 -17.74
C ALA A 167 7.94 -5.29 -19.01
N ASN A 168 8.99 -4.47 -18.90
CA ASN A 168 9.84 -4.12 -20.03
C ASN A 168 10.64 -5.33 -20.54
N LEU A 169 11.09 -6.22 -19.65
CA LEU A 169 11.71 -7.50 -20.03
C LEU A 169 10.72 -8.35 -20.85
N ILE A 170 9.51 -8.53 -20.31
CA ILE A 170 8.46 -9.32 -20.97
C ILE A 170 8.21 -8.79 -22.38
N VAL A 171 8.09 -7.48 -22.57
CA VAL A 171 7.87 -6.89 -23.91
C VAL A 171 9.03 -7.15 -24.86
N ASN A 172 10.26 -7.04 -24.38
CA ASN A 172 11.46 -7.18 -25.22
C ASN A 172 11.71 -8.64 -25.63
N ASP A 173 11.42 -9.59 -24.75
CA ASP A 173 11.72 -11.02 -24.96
C ASP A 173 10.54 -11.79 -25.58
N THR A 174 9.35 -11.19 -25.65
CA THR A 174 8.13 -11.88 -26.10
C THR A 174 7.78 -11.52 -27.54
N ASP A 175 7.79 -12.54 -28.40
CA ASP A 175 7.11 -12.53 -29.69
C ASP A 175 5.69 -13.12 -29.52
N PRO A 176 4.62 -12.30 -29.57
CA PRO A 176 3.24 -12.76 -29.33
C PRO A 176 2.75 -13.82 -30.33
N THR A 177 3.44 -14.01 -31.46
CA THR A 177 3.12 -15.06 -32.43
C THR A 177 3.57 -16.45 -31.94
N LYS A 178 4.53 -16.49 -31.00
CA LYS A 178 5.15 -17.72 -30.48
C LYS A 178 4.85 -17.95 -29.00
N ILE A 179 4.79 -16.86 -28.23
CA ILE A 179 4.60 -16.88 -26.78
C ILE A 179 3.26 -16.20 -26.50
N GLN A 180 2.29 -16.99 -26.05
CA GLN A 180 0.94 -16.54 -25.72
C GLN A 180 0.64 -16.63 -24.23
N SER A 181 1.41 -17.40 -23.46
CA SER A 181 1.26 -17.53 -22.01
C SER A 181 2.59 -17.34 -21.27
N ILE A 182 2.62 -16.34 -20.40
CA ILE A 182 3.80 -15.97 -19.59
C ILE A 182 3.41 -16.03 -18.13
N MET A 183 4.26 -16.60 -17.28
CA MET A 183 4.08 -16.61 -15.84
C MET A 183 5.22 -15.89 -15.13
N VAL A 184 4.88 -15.00 -14.20
CA VAL A 184 5.84 -14.43 -13.24
C VAL A 184 5.64 -15.10 -11.90
N ASP A 185 6.52 -16.02 -11.56
CA ASP A 185 6.51 -16.71 -10.27
C ASP A 185 7.33 -15.92 -9.24
N ARG A 186 7.04 -16.10 -7.95
CA ARG A 186 7.64 -15.33 -6.85
C ARG A 186 7.40 -13.83 -7.02
N ALA A 187 6.19 -13.48 -7.46
CA ALA A 187 5.83 -12.11 -7.80
C ALA A 187 5.91 -11.14 -6.61
N GLU A 188 6.00 -11.63 -5.37
CA GLU A 188 6.24 -10.81 -4.18
C GLU A 188 7.61 -10.09 -4.19
N VAL A 189 8.56 -10.56 -5.01
CA VAL A 189 9.89 -9.96 -5.16
C VAL A 189 9.83 -8.61 -5.88
N MET A 190 8.85 -8.39 -6.76
CA MET A 190 8.68 -7.10 -7.46
C MET A 190 8.20 -6.03 -6.50
N LEU A 191 8.77 -4.83 -6.55
CA LEU A 191 8.24 -3.66 -5.83
C LEU A 191 7.21 -2.88 -6.66
N HIS A 192 6.31 -2.15 -6.01
CA HIS A 192 5.38 -1.23 -6.69
C HIS A 192 6.15 -0.12 -7.42
N ASP A 193 5.77 0.18 -8.67
CA ASP A 193 6.30 1.34 -9.41
C ASP A 193 5.89 2.65 -8.72
N GLY A 194 6.84 3.54 -8.38
CA GLY A 194 6.48 4.83 -7.78
C GLY A 194 7.43 5.40 -6.73
N PHE A 195 8.57 4.78 -6.46
CA PHE A 195 9.64 5.41 -5.68
C PHE A 195 10.64 6.06 -6.65
N GLY A 196 10.49 7.36 -6.93
CA GLY A 196 11.61 8.17 -7.45
C GLY A 196 11.52 8.84 -8.83
N SER A 197 10.43 8.77 -9.59
CA SER A 197 10.11 9.79 -10.62
C SER A 197 8.71 9.58 -11.23
N ASN A 198 7.98 10.70 -11.39
CA ASN A 198 6.59 10.79 -11.84
C ASN A 198 5.55 10.04 -10.97
N ILE A 199 5.69 10.26 -9.65
CA ILE A 199 4.96 9.62 -8.53
C ILE A 199 3.43 9.71 -8.66
N TYR A 200 2.90 10.80 -9.22
CA TYR A 200 1.45 11.05 -9.26
C TYR A 200 0.68 10.10 -10.18
N TRP A 201 1.18 9.82 -11.39
CA TRP A 201 0.51 8.91 -12.33
C TRP A 201 0.61 7.45 -11.86
N LYS A 202 1.77 7.06 -11.30
CA LYS A 202 2.03 5.69 -10.87
C LYS A 202 1.31 5.31 -9.57
N ALA A 203 1.23 6.22 -8.61
CA ALA A 203 0.42 6.00 -7.41
C ALA A 203 -1.10 6.02 -7.69
N SER A 204 -1.53 6.65 -8.79
CA SER A 204 -2.91 6.53 -9.24
C SER A 204 -3.24 5.08 -9.60
N TYR A 205 -2.33 4.29 -10.19
CA TYR A 205 -2.59 2.88 -10.51
C TYR A 205 -2.81 2.02 -9.28
N PHE A 206 -2.00 2.19 -8.23
CA PHE A 206 -2.20 1.48 -6.96
C PHE A 206 -3.59 1.77 -6.38
N ILE A 207 -3.97 3.05 -6.29
CA ILE A 207 -5.24 3.49 -5.72
C ILE A 207 -6.42 2.97 -6.56
N VAL A 208 -6.34 3.12 -7.88
CA VAL A 208 -7.38 2.71 -8.83
C VAL A 208 -7.55 1.20 -8.82
N CYS A 209 -6.46 0.44 -8.83
CA CYS A 209 -6.48 -1.02 -8.69
C CYS A 209 -7.05 -1.45 -7.33
N ARG A 210 -6.63 -0.82 -6.24
CA ARG A 210 -7.13 -1.17 -4.90
C ARG A 210 -8.64 -0.93 -4.76
N ARG A 211 -9.17 0.10 -5.43
CA ARG A 211 -10.62 0.38 -5.52
C ARG A 211 -11.37 -0.65 -6.37
N SER A 212 -10.72 -1.24 -7.37
CA SER A 212 -11.33 -2.26 -8.23
C SER A 212 -11.54 -3.60 -7.51
N MET A 213 -10.77 -3.87 -6.46
CA MET A 213 -10.89 -5.08 -5.61
C MET A 213 -12.12 -5.05 -4.69
N ARG A 214 -13.32 -4.92 -5.27
CA ARG A 214 -14.59 -4.98 -4.53
C ARG A 214 -14.87 -6.42 -4.08
N TYR A 215 -15.34 -6.58 -2.85
CA TYR A 215 -15.80 -7.89 -2.38
C TYR A 215 -17.07 -8.33 -3.09
N SER A 216 -17.22 -9.64 -3.27
CA SER A 216 -18.38 -10.23 -3.93
C SER A 216 -19.67 -9.84 -3.21
N ALA A 217 -20.78 -9.74 -3.95
CA ALA A 217 -22.07 -9.36 -3.36
C ALA A 217 -22.50 -10.31 -2.23
N ALA A 218 -22.15 -11.61 -2.32
CA ALA A 218 -22.45 -12.58 -1.28
C ALA A 218 -21.68 -12.34 0.02
N ILE A 219 -20.41 -11.93 -0.06
CA ILE A 219 -19.57 -11.58 1.09
C ILE A 219 -20.12 -10.30 1.75
N ARG A 220 -20.35 -9.24 0.96
CA ARG A 220 -20.92 -7.98 1.46
C ARG A 220 -22.26 -8.22 2.14
N LYS A 221 -23.17 -8.96 1.50
CA LYS A 221 -24.46 -9.30 2.09
C LYS A 221 -24.33 -10.00 3.44
N ALA A 222 -23.47 -11.03 3.56
CA ALA A 222 -23.31 -11.75 4.82
C ALA A 222 -22.77 -10.84 5.95
N ALA A 223 -21.86 -9.92 5.60
CA ALA A 223 -21.32 -8.94 6.53
C ALA A 223 -22.36 -7.87 6.91
N ASP A 224 -23.15 -7.38 5.96
CA ASP A 224 -24.19 -6.37 6.17
C ASP A 224 -25.38 -6.92 6.95
N ASP A 225 -25.72 -8.20 6.74
CA ASP A 225 -26.70 -8.91 7.58
C ASP A 225 -26.24 -8.91 9.04
N PHE A 226 -24.99 -9.30 9.32
CA PHE A 226 -24.43 -9.25 10.67
C PHE A 226 -24.37 -7.82 11.25
N ARG A 227 -23.97 -6.82 10.45
CA ARG A 227 -23.95 -5.41 10.88
C ARG A 227 -25.33 -4.94 11.33
N ARG A 228 -26.38 -5.26 10.58
CA ARG A 228 -27.76 -4.87 10.95
C ARG A 228 -28.25 -5.61 12.19
N GLU A 229 -28.03 -6.93 12.25
CA GLU A 229 -28.58 -7.79 13.30
C GLU A 229 -27.87 -7.64 14.64
N GLU A 230 -26.55 -7.48 14.62
CA GLU A 230 -25.71 -7.59 15.82
C GLU A 230 -25.04 -6.27 16.25
N LEU A 231 -24.93 -5.29 15.33
CA LEU A 231 -24.16 -4.06 15.54
C LEU A 231 -24.97 -2.77 15.38
N ASN A 232 -26.27 -2.86 15.05
CA ASN A 232 -27.14 -1.71 14.76
C ASN A 232 -26.49 -0.74 13.73
N SER A 233 -26.00 -1.32 12.64
CA SER A 233 -25.18 -0.65 11.62
C SER A 233 -25.71 -0.96 10.23
N ASP A 234 -25.86 0.07 9.39
CA ASP A 234 -26.24 -0.03 7.99
C ASP A 234 -25.65 1.14 7.20
N ASP A 235 -25.53 1.00 5.87
CA ASP A 235 -24.80 2.00 5.07
C ASP A 235 -25.43 3.39 5.04
N VAL A 236 -26.76 3.48 5.20
CA VAL A 236 -27.49 4.74 5.17
C VAL A 236 -27.23 5.52 6.46
N THR A 237 -27.35 4.86 7.61
CA THR A 237 -27.09 5.47 8.92
C THR A 237 -25.60 5.77 9.12
N ASP A 238 -24.73 4.88 8.64
CA ASP A 238 -23.28 4.96 8.79
C ASP A 238 -22.61 5.91 7.78
N LYS A 239 -23.34 6.35 6.75
CA LYS A 239 -22.85 7.12 5.59
C LYS A 239 -21.71 6.42 4.86
N THR A 240 -21.84 5.12 4.65
CA THR A 240 -20.83 4.24 4.01
C THR A 240 -21.32 3.66 2.68
N GLU A 241 -22.37 4.23 2.08
CA GLU A 241 -22.90 3.78 0.80
C GLU A 241 -21.83 3.74 -0.30
N ILE A 242 -21.78 2.62 -1.01
CA ILE A 242 -20.87 2.41 -2.13
C ILE A 242 -21.64 2.35 -3.45
N LEU A 243 -21.13 3.03 -4.48
CA LEU A 243 -21.61 2.87 -5.84
C LEU A 243 -21.11 1.54 -6.42
N ASP A 244 -21.98 0.89 -7.20
CA ASP A 244 -21.66 -0.32 -7.95
C ASP A 244 -20.46 -0.09 -8.87
N ASP A 245 -20.50 1.00 -9.65
CA ASP A 245 -19.35 1.45 -10.43
C ASP A 245 -18.37 2.21 -9.53
N TRP A 246 -17.35 1.49 -9.06
CA TRP A 246 -16.30 2.04 -8.22
C TRP A 246 -15.53 3.19 -8.88
N THR A 247 -15.54 3.29 -10.22
CA THR A 247 -14.84 4.37 -10.94
C THR A 247 -15.51 5.73 -10.73
N LEU A 248 -16.81 5.74 -10.45
CA LEU A 248 -17.61 6.95 -10.22
C LEU A 248 -17.55 7.44 -8.78
N MET A 249 -17.06 6.60 -7.85
CA MET A 249 -16.94 6.95 -6.43
C MET A 249 -16.06 8.18 -6.24
N LYS A 250 -16.60 9.20 -5.57
CA LYS A 250 -15.88 10.38 -5.10
C LYS A 250 -16.11 10.51 -3.62
N VAL A 251 -15.08 10.22 -2.85
CA VAL A 251 -15.12 10.18 -1.39
C VAL A 251 -14.23 11.28 -0.84
N LYS A 252 -14.71 11.94 0.22
CA LYS A 252 -13.93 12.94 0.97
C LYS A 252 -13.56 12.37 2.34
N PRO A 253 -12.35 12.66 2.86
CA PRO A 253 -11.99 12.25 4.22
C PRO A 253 -13.00 12.77 5.24
N GLY A 254 -13.51 11.87 6.09
CA GLY A 254 -14.49 12.18 7.13
C GLY A 254 -15.94 12.28 6.63
N GLN A 255 -16.23 11.83 5.39
CA GLN A 255 -17.61 11.70 4.90
C GLN A 255 -18.34 10.54 5.59
N ALA A 256 -17.66 9.43 5.81
CA ALA A 256 -18.21 8.27 6.51
C ALA A 256 -18.20 8.48 8.03
N VAL A 257 -19.24 7.99 8.69
CA VAL A 257 -19.42 8.04 10.15
C VAL A 257 -19.15 6.67 10.78
N GLY A 258 -19.66 5.60 10.17
CA GLY A 258 -19.55 4.23 10.66
C GLY A 258 -20.56 3.88 11.75
N GLY A 259 -20.79 2.58 11.91
CA GLY A 259 -21.75 2.04 12.86
C GLY A 259 -21.33 2.25 14.31
N PRO A 260 -22.27 2.18 15.27
CA PRO A 260 -22.07 2.55 16.68
C PRO A 260 -21.28 1.49 17.47
N TYR A 261 -20.13 1.07 16.96
CA TYR A 261 -19.23 0.10 17.56
C TYR A 261 -17.76 0.43 17.27
N LEU A 262 -16.88 -0.06 18.16
CA LEU A 262 -15.43 -0.08 17.96
C LEU A 262 -15.05 -1.39 17.27
N ALA A 263 -14.29 -1.34 16.19
CA ALA A 263 -13.68 -2.55 15.62
C ALA A 263 -12.23 -2.69 16.06
N VAL A 264 -11.90 -3.90 16.50
CA VAL A 264 -10.56 -4.30 16.92
C VAL A 264 -10.12 -5.48 16.09
N HIS A 265 -8.94 -5.38 15.47
CA HIS A 265 -8.28 -6.53 14.88
C HIS A 265 -7.05 -6.94 15.72
N LEU A 266 -7.15 -8.09 16.38
CA LEU A 266 -6.12 -8.69 17.23
C LEU A 266 -5.48 -9.88 16.52
N ARG A 267 -4.27 -9.70 15.97
CA ARG A 267 -3.47 -10.81 15.44
C ARG A 267 -2.59 -11.38 16.54
N ARG A 268 -2.76 -12.67 16.80
CA ARG A 268 -2.17 -13.42 17.91
C ARG A 268 -1.30 -14.55 17.39
N THR A 269 -1.88 -15.66 16.93
CA THR A 269 -1.21 -16.94 16.59
C THR A 269 0.32 -16.88 16.41
N ASP A 270 0.80 -16.62 15.20
CA ASP A 270 2.21 -16.54 14.84
C ASP A 270 2.89 -15.28 15.38
N PHE A 271 2.13 -14.21 15.62
CA PHE A 271 2.64 -12.94 16.15
C PHE A 271 3.04 -13.03 17.64
N VAL A 272 2.41 -13.90 18.42
CA VAL A 272 2.77 -14.14 19.83
C VAL A 272 4.19 -14.68 19.96
N THR A 273 4.66 -15.46 18.98
CA THR A 273 6.03 -15.99 18.98
C THR A 273 7.00 -15.08 18.23
N SER A 274 6.65 -14.65 17.02
CA SER A 274 7.54 -13.89 16.13
C SER A 274 7.63 -12.39 16.42
N ARG A 275 6.60 -11.81 17.05
CA ARG A 275 6.43 -10.36 17.22
C ARG A 275 5.92 -9.96 18.62
N SER A 276 6.20 -10.76 19.63
CA SER A 276 5.73 -10.55 21.02
C SER A 276 6.03 -9.16 21.58
N LYS A 277 7.12 -8.51 21.16
CA LYS A 277 7.51 -7.16 21.60
C LYS A 277 6.68 -6.04 20.95
N GLN A 278 6.01 -6.31 19.84
CA GLN A 278 5.28 -5.30 19.06
C GLN A 278 3.77 -5.32 19.31
N ILE A 279 3.27 -6.35 19.99
CA ILE A 279 1.84 -6.55 20.29
C ILE A 279 1.58 -6.46 21.80
N PRO A 280 0.38 -6.04 22.22
CA PRO A 280 0.02 -6.05 23.65
C PRO A 280 -0.18 -7.47 24.19
N THR A 281 -0.20 -7.60 25.51
CA THR A 281 -0.84 -8.75 26.17
C THR A 281 -2.36 -8.69 26.01
N VAL A 282 -3.07 -9.77 26.34
CA VAL A 282 -4.55 -9.78 26.33
C VAL A 282 -5.11 -8.70 27.26
N LYS A 283 -4.52 -8.58 28.45
CA LYS A 283 -4.85 -7.55 29.42
C LYS A 283 -4.56 -6.15 28.90
N GLY A 284 -3.36 -5.92 28.34
CA GLY A 284 -2.98 -4.62 27.76
C GLY A 284 -3.87 -4.21 26.59
N ALA A 285 -4.34 -5.17 25.78
CA ALA A 285 -5.34 -4.94 24.75
C ALA A 285 -6.70 -4.54 25.36
N ALA A 286 -7.18 -5.28 26.37
CA ALA A 286 -8.44 -4.97 27.05
C ALA A 286 -8.45 -3.56 27.67
N GLU A 287 -7.35 -3.14 28.29
CA GLU A 287 -7.20 -1.80 28.87
C GLU A 287 -7.28 -0.69 27.80
N GLN A 288 -6.61 -0.88 26.66
CA GLN A 288 -6.67 0.04 25.53
C GLN A 288 -8.08 0.11 24.91
N ILE A 289 -8.73 -1.04 24.72
CA ILE A 289 -10.10 -1.14 24.22
C ILE A 289 -11.06 -0.40 25.16
N SER A 290 -10.98 -0.65 26.47
CA SER A 290 -11.82 -0.01 27.48
C SER A 290 -11.68 1.51 27.48
N LYS A 291 -10.45 2.02 27.32
CA LYS A 291 -10.17 3.45 27.21
C LYS A 291 -10.81 4.06 25.96
N LEU A 292 -10.71 3.39 24.82
CA LEU A 292 -11.31 3.83 23.57
C LEU A 292 -12.83 3.85 23.63
N LEU A 293 -13.46 2.80 24.17
CA LEU A 293 -14.91 2.72 24.34
C LEU A 293 -15.45 3.88 25.18
N LYS A 294 -14.82 4.17 26.33
CA LYS A 294 -15.17 5.32 27.18
C LYS A 294 -15.02 6.66 26.45
N MET A 295 -13.89 6.85 25.75
CA MET A 295 -13.60 8.09 25.01
C MET A 295 -14.60 8.32 23.87
N LEU A 296 -14.97 7.26 23.15
CA LEU A 296 -15.86 7.32 21.98
C LEU A 296 -17.35 7.24 22.36
N LYS A 297 -17.66 7.00 23.64
CA LYS A 297 -19.00 6.73 24.18
C LYS A 297 -19.68 5.57 23.44
N LEU A 298 -18.95 4.47 23.35
CA LEU A 298 -19.40 3.23 22.71
C LEU A 298 -19.49 2.12 23.74
N GLU A 299 -20.50 1.26 23.60
CA GLU A 299 -20.69 0.09 24.45
C GLU A 299 -20.31 -1.20 23.71
N VAL A 300 -20.42 -1.22 22.38
CA VAL A 300 -20.17 -2.41 21.56
C VAL A 300 -18.75 -2.41 21.00
N VAL A 301 -18.05 -3.54 21.14
CA VAL A 301 -16.77 -3.81 20.47
C VAL A 301 -16.89 -5.06 19.61
N TYR A 302 -16.59 -4.90 18.32
CA TYR A 302 -16.42 -6.02 17.39
C TYR A 302 -14.95 -6.46 17.38
N VAL A 303 -14.69 -7.75 17.59
CA VAL A 303 -13.34 -8.31 17.65
C VAL A 303 -13.12 -9.31 16.51
N SER A 304 -12.26 -8.97 15.56
CA SER A 304 -11.69 -9.91 14.58
C SER A 304 -10.34 -10.39 15.09
N THR A 305 -10.17 -11.71 15.22
CA THR A 305 -8.96 -12.30 15.79
C THR A 305 -8.79 -13.75 15.35
N ASP A 306 -7.53 -14.15 15.17
CA ASP A 306 -7.08 -15.53 14.97
C ASP A 306 -6.79 -16.26 16.29
N ALA A 307 -7.02 -15.61 17.44
CA ALA A 307 -6.79 -16.18 18.75
C ALA A 307 -7.71 -17.38 19.05
N PRO A 308 -7.24 -18.37 19.84
CA PRO A 308 -8.10 -19.45 20.33
C PRO A 308 -9.20 -18.88 21.25
N GLU A 309 -10.34 -19.59 21.35
CA GLU A 309 -11.48 -19.13 22.17
C GLU A 309 -11.09 -18.89 23.65
N THR A 310 -10.12 -19.63 24.20
CA THR A 310 -9.63 -19.42 25.58
C THR A 310 -9.04 -18.03 25.80
N GLU A 311 -8.31 -17.51 24.82
CA GLU A 311 -7.71 -16.18 24.88
C GLU A 311 -8.77 -15.08 24.66
N VAL A 312 -9.78 -15.38 23.84
CA VAL A 312 -10.94 -14.52 23.66
C VAL A 312 -11.77 -14.45 24.96
N ASP A 313 -11.91 -15.56 25.68
CA ASP A 313 -12.60 -15.59 26.97
C ASP A 313 -11.81 -14.84 28.06
N GLU A 314 -10.48 -14.91 28.03
CA GLU A 314 -9.62 -14.04 28.86
C GLU A 314 -9.81 -12.56 28.53
N LEU A 315 -9.86 -12.19 27.24
CA LEU A 315 -10.16 -10.82 26.81
C LEU A 315 -11.54 -10.36 27.32
N LYS A 316 -12.57 -11.21 27.23
CA LYS A 316 -13.91 -10.94 27.77
C LYS A 316 -13.87 -10.72 29.28
N ALA A 317 -13.12 -11.54 30.02
CA ALA A 317 -13.00 -11.42 31.46
C ALA A 317 -12.40 -10.05 31.87
N PHE A 318 -11.39 -9.55 31.14
CA PHE A 318 -10.81 -8.24 31.41
C PHE A 318 -11.69 -7.05 30.97
N LEU A 319 -12.56 -7.24 29.96
CA LEU A 319 -13.48 -6.21 29.48
C LEU A 319 -14.82 -6.18 30.25
N ASN A 320 -15.05 -7.14 31.15
CA ASN A 320 -16.35 -7.37 31.77
C ASN A 320 -16.90 -6.09 32.45
N GLU A 321 -18.23 -5.94 32.40
CA GLU A 321 -19.02 -4.78 32.87
C GLU A 321 -18.83 -3.46 32.08
N THR A 322 -17.87 -3.37 31.14
CA THR A 322 -17.62 -2.13 30.38
C THR A 322 -17.93 -2.21 28.88
N ALA A 323 -18.11 -3.41 28.31
CA ALA A 323 -18.30 -3.60 26.88
C ALA A 323 -19.15 -4.82 26.52
N VAL A 324 -19.92 -4.72 25.44
CA VAL A 324 -20.59 -5.82 24.75
C VAL A 324 -19.70 -6.29 23.60
N ILE A 325 -19.13 -7.48 23.74
CA ILE A 325 -18.22 -8.05 22.73
C ILE A 325 -19.00 -8.83 21.68
N LYS A 326 -18.80 -8.49 20.42
CA LYS A 326 -19.38 -9.15 19.25
C LYS A 326 -18.27 -9.74 18.38
N ARG A 327 -18.52 -10.91 17.79
CA ARG A 327 -17.63 -11.59 16.84
C ARG A 327 -18.47 -12.26 15.77
N PHE A 328 -18.00 -12.25 14.54
CA PHE A 328 -18.64 -13.00 13.47
C PHE A 328 -18.27 -14.48 13.62
N LYS A 329 -19.26 -15.31 13.99
CA LYS A 329 -19.11 -16.77 14.03
C LYS A 329 -19.90 -17.36 12.87
N PRO A 330 -19.24 -17.81 11.78
CA PRO A 330 -19.96 -18.34 10.63
C PRO A 330 -20.73 -19.61 11.02
N THR A 331 -21.96 -19.74 10.52
CA THR A 331 -22.67 -21.03 10.50
C THR A 331 -21.92 -22.03 9.62
N ASP A 332 -22.14 -23.33 9.81
CA ASP A 332 -21.53 -24.38 8.96
C ASP A 332 -21.82 -24.13 7.47
N ALA A 333 -23.04 -23.71 7.13
CA ALA A 333 -23.41 -23.35 5.77
C ALA A 333 -22.61 -22.15 5.23
N GLN A 334 -22.42 -21.10 6.04
CA GLN A 334 -21.59 -19.95 5.67
C GLN A 334 -20.13 -20.34 5.54
N LEU A 335 -19.61 -21.18 6.43
CA LEU A 335 -18.22 -21.60 6.39
C LEU A 335 -17.93 -22.49 5.16
N GLN A 336 -18.80 -23.45 4.84
CA GLN A 336 -18.69 -24.26 3.61
C GLN A 336 -18.81 -23.40 2.35
N LYS A 337 -19.64 -22.37 2.38
CA LYS A 337 -19.84 -21.46 1.25
C LYS A 337 -18.66 -20.51 1.04
N PHE A 338 -18.20 -19.85 2.09
CA PHE A 338 -17.24 -18.76 2.00
C PHE A 338 -15.80 -19.22 2.22
N LEU A 339 -15.60 -20.37 2.85
CA LEU A 339 -14.30 -20.90 3.23
C LEU A 339 -13.54 -19.94 4.16
N ASP A 340 -12.32 -20.30 4.57
CA ASP A 340 -11.59 -19.49 5.56
C ASP A 340 -11.27 -18.09 5.03
N GLY A 341 -10.88 -17.99 3.76
CA GLY A 341 -10.55 -16.70 3.15
C GLY A 341 -11.75 -15.78 2.92
N GLY A 342 -12.94 -16.34 2.71
CA GLY A 342 -14.17 -15.55 2.60
C GLY A 342 -14.66 -15.08 3.97
N VAL A 343 -14.57 -15.92 5.01
CA VAL A 343 -14.87 -15.51 6.39
C VAL A 343 -13.93 -14.37 6.83
N ALA A 344 -12.63 -14.49 6.57
CA ALA A 344 -11.67 -13.41 6.80
C ALA A 344 -12.07 -12.11 6.09
N THR A 345 -12.60 -12.21 4.87
CA THR A 345 -13.05 -11.04 4.10
C THR A 345 -14.34 -10.41 4.68
N ILE A 346 -15.28 -11.24 5.17
CA ILE A 346 -16.46 -10.77 5.91
C ILE A 346 -16.04 -9.99 7.15
N GLU A 347 -15.09 -10.51 7.93
CA GLU A 347 -14.60 -9.83 9.12
C GLU A 347 -13.92 -8.49 8.80
N GLN A 348 -13.15 -8.42 7.71
CA GLN A 348 -12.55 -7.16 7.25
C GLN A 348 -13.61 -6.12 6.89
N TRP A 349 -14.68 -6.53 6.21
CA TRP A 349 -15.80 -5.64 5.88
C TRP A 349 -16.48 -5.12 7.13
N ILE A 350 -16.77 -5.98 8.11
CA ILE A 350 -17.36 -5.57 9.39
C ILE A 350 -16.42 -4.60 10.12
N CYS A 351 -15.12 -4.87 10.17
CA CYS A 351 -14.16 -3.94 10.77
C CYS A 351 -14.09 -2.59 10.04
N ALA A 352 -14.17 -2.60 8.71
CA ALA A 352 -14.11 -1.38 7.91
C ALA A 352 -15.28 -0.43 8.16
N HIS A 353 -16.44 -0.93 8.59
CA HIS A 353 -17.66 -0.13 8.80
C HIS A 353 -17.81 0.44 10.21
N ALA A 354 -16.86 0.18 11.12
CA ALA A 354 -16.93 0.68 12.49
C ALA A 354 -16.74 2.20 12.58
N LYS A 355 -17.31 2.84 13.59
CA LYS A 355 -17.03 4.25 13.91
C LYS A 355 -15.56 4.52 14.19
N TYR A 356 -14.85 3.53 14.75
CA TYR A 356 -13.42 3.59 14.99
C TYR A 356 -12.80 2.21 14.78
N PHE A 357 -11.64 2.18 14.14
CA PHE A 357 -10.86 0.97 13.94
C PHE A 357 -9.50 1.08 14.62
N ILE A 358 -9.10 0.01 15.31
CA ILE A 358 -7.75 -0.21 15.82
C ILE A 358 -7.27 -1.62 15.47
N GLY A 359 -6.12 -1.71 14.81
CA GLY A 359 -5.57 -2.98 14.33
C GLY A 359 -4.36 -3.47 15.13
N THR A 360 -3.71 -4.48 14.58
CA THR A 360 -2.40 -4.96 15.04
C THR A 360 -1.31 -4.40 14.13
N ALA A 361 -0.20 -3.92 14.71
CA ALA A 361 0.95 -3.37 14.00
C ALA A 361 1.52 -4.38 12.99
N GLU A 362 1.95 -3.91 11.82
CA GLU A 362 2.54 -4.72 10.73
C GLU A 362 1.67 -5.87 10.18
N SER A 363 0.42 -6.00 10.60
CA SER A 363 -0.46 -7.03 10.05
C SER A 363 -1.09 -6.58 8.73
N THR A 364 -0.82 -7.34 7.66
CA THR A 364 -1.42 -7.13 6.34
C THR A 364 -2.95 -7.22 6.36
N PHE A 365 -3.54 -7.96 7.31
CA PHE A 365 -4.98 -7.98 7.53
C PHE A 365 -5.50 -6.61 8.01
N SER A 366 -4.80 -5.96 8.97
CA SER A 366 -5.10 -4.59 9.40
C SER A 366 -4.98 -3.60 8.24
N PHE A 367 -3.94 -3.75 7.41
CA PHE A 367 -3.72 -2.85 6.26
C PHE A 367 -4.87 -2.90 5.26
N ARG A 368 -5.42 -4.09 4.96
CA ARG A 368 -6.57 -4.19 4.05
C ARG A 368 -7.82 -3.50 4.61
N ILE A 369 -8.05 -3.58 5.93
CA ILE A 369 -9.15 -2.85 6.59
C ILE A 369 -8.93 -1.34 6.49
N GLN A 370 -7.71 -0.87 6.76
CA GLN A 370 -7.39 0.56 6.67
C GLN A 370 -7.66 1.11 5.27
N GLU A 371 -7.30 0.36 4.25
CA GLU A 371 -7.56 0.76 2.86
C GLU A 371 -9.05 0.75 2.51
N ASP A 372 -9.82 -0.23 3.00
CA ASP A 372 -11.28 -0.23 2.83
C ASP A 372 -11.92 1.00 3.50
N ARG A 373 -11.44 1.38 4.70
CA ARG A 373 -11.90 2.58 5.41
C ARG A 373 -11.59 3.86 4.64
N GLU A 374 -10.42 3.95 4.03
CA GLU A 374 -10.10 5.06 3.15
C GLU A 374 -11.02 5.08 1.92
N ILE A 375 -11.28 3.94 1.27
CA ILE A 375 -12.21 3.85 0.13
C ILE A 375 -13.62 4.28 0.51
N LEU A 376 -14.06 3.99 1.74
CA LEU A 376 -15.35 4.40 2.28
C LEU A 376 -15.39 5.88 2.70
N GLY A 377 -14.24 6.55 2.82
CA GLY A 377 -14.17 7.97 3.18
C GLY A 377 -14.15 8.25 4.68
N PHE A 378 -13.70 7.29 5.50
CA PHE A 378 -13.44 7.54 6.91
C PHE A 378 -12.28 8.52 7.10
N SER A 379 -12.24 9.19 8.25
CA SER A 379 -11.14 10.09 8.59
C SER A 379 -9.92 9.31 9.11
N HIS A 380 -8.72 9.77 8.79
CA HIS A 380 -7.47 9.08 9.14
C HIS A 380 -7.32 8.76 10.64
N ASN A 381 -7.84 9.63 11.52
CA ASN A 381 -7.80 9.44 12.98
C ASN A 381 -8.65 8.25 13.47
N THR A 382 -9.63 7.82 12.70
CA THR A 382 -10.46 6.64 13.02
C THR A 382 -9.97 5.38 12.31
N THR A 383 -8.92 5.47 11.49
CA THR A 383 -8.47 4.43 10.57
C THR A 383 -7.07 3.93 10.90
N PHE A 384 -6.08 4.82 10.95
CA PHE A 384 -4.67 4.44 11.08
C PHE A 384 -4.27 4.36 12.56
N ASN A 385 -4.82 3.37 13.25
CA ASN A 385 -4.52 3.09 14.65
C ASN A 385 -4.09 1.64 14.83
N CYS A 386 -3.09 1.39 15.67
CA CYS A 386 -2.73 0.05 16.13
C CYS A 386 -2.66 -0.01 17.65
N LEU A 387 -2.94 -1.20 18.19
CA LEU A 387 -2.70 -1.52 19.57
C LEU A 387 -1.21 -1.50 19.87
N CYS A 388 -0.84 -0.84 20.96
CA CYS A 388 0.54 -0.72 21.39
C CYS A 388 0.93 -1.81 22.39
N PRO A 389 2.20 -2.23 22.43
CA PRO A 389 2.69 -3.13 23.45
C PRO A 389 2.66 -2.48 24.84
N ASP A 390 2.47 -3.28 25.88
CA ASP A 390 2.22 -2.83 27.25
C ASP A 390 3.30 -1.88 27.81
N HIS A 391 4.56 -2.07 27.39
CA HIS A 391 5.70 -1.27 27.84
C HIS A 391 5.85 0.07 27.09
N ASN A 392 5.11 0.29 26.00
CA ASN A 392 5.16 1.53 25.23
C ASN A 392 3.79 1.89 24.65
N LEU A 393 2.95 2.54 25.45
CA LEU A 393 1.61 2.98 25.05
C LEU A 393 1.60 4.10 23.99
N ASN A 394 2.75 4.70 23.67
CA ASN A 394 2.94 5.69 22.61
C ASN A 394 3.77 5.11 21.46
N CYS A 395 3.51 3.85 21.13
CA CYS A 395 4.19 3.15 20.05
C CYS A 395 3.92 3.80 18.68
N GLU A 396 4.79 3.48 17.72
CA GLU A 396 4.63 3.91 16.35
C GLU A 396 3.29 3.43 15.77
N GLN A 397 2.53 4.39 15.22
CA GLN A 397 1.23 4.13 14.61
C GLN A 397 1.38 3.85 13.11
N PRO A 398 0.42 3.16 12.47
CA PRO A 398 0.47 2.84 11.06
C PRO A 398 0.64 4.10 10.20
N ALA A 399 1.45 4.00 9.15
CA ALA A 399 1.63 5.09 8.20
C ALA A 399 0.27 5.46 7.59
N LYS A 400 -0.02 6.77 7.55
CA LYS A 400 -1.26 7.29 6.95
C LYS A 400 -1.14 7.23 5.43
N CYS A 401 -1.95 6.38 4.81
CA CYS A 401 -2.03 6.25 3.35
C CYS A 401 -3.27 7.00 2.84
N ASN A 402 -3.09 8.13 2.16
CA ASN A 402 -4.21 8.84 1.56
C ASN A 402 -4.61 8.17 0.24
N LEU A 403 -5.54 7.21 0.28
CA LEU A 403 -6.15 6.66 -0.95
C LEU A 403 -7.22 7.59 -1.53
N LEU A 404 -7.64 8.60 -0.76
CA LEU A 404 -8.67 9.59 -1.08
C LEU A 404 -8.22 10.68 -2.06
N ILE A 405 -7.23 10.39 -2.91
CA ILE A 405 -6.87 11.31 -3.99
C ILE A 405 -8.11 11.45 -4.89
N ASN A 406 -8.67 12.66 -4.92
CA ASN A 406 -9.39 13.15 -6.08
C ASN A 406 -8.42 13.02 -7.25
N VAL A 407 -8.44 11.88 -7.96
CA VAL A 407 -7.79 11.73 -9.25
C VAL A 407 -8.62 12.54 -10.23
N MET A 408 -8.54 13.85 -10.08
CA MET A 408 -8.84 14.82 -11.10
C MET A 408 -7.60 15.69 -11.16
N ASP A 409 -6.67 15.28 -12.03
CA ASP A 409 -5.75 16.24 -12.62
C ASP A 409 -6.60 17.33 -13.28
N LYS A 410 -6.70 18.47 -12.60
CA LYS A 410 -7.48 19.61 -13.07
C LYS A 410 -6.84 20.31 -14.28
N ASN A 411 -5.71 19.86 -14.82
CA ASN A 411 -4.97 20.67 -15.78
C ASN A 411 -4.52 19.99 -17.08
N SER A 412 -4.92 18.75 -17.41
CA SER A 412 -4.48 18.19 -18.70
C SER A 412 -5.51 17.42 -19.54
N GLN A 413 -6.54 16.78 -19.00
CA GLN A 413 -7.48 15.95 -19.79
C GLN A 413 -8.94 16.47 -19.81
N CYS A 414 -9.62 16.38 -20.94
CA CYS A 414 -11.00 16.87 -21.11
C CYS A 414 -11.92 16.31 -20.02
N ILE A 415 -12.62 17.20 -19.31
CA ILE A 415 -13.50 16.84 -18.20
C ILE A 415 -14.77 16.10 -18.65
N ILE A 416 -15.02 16.03 -19.96
CA ILE A 416 -16.23 15.43 -20.53
C ILE A 416 -15.95 14.02 -21.05
N CYS A 417 -14.85 13.80 -21.77
CA CYS A 417 -14.52 12.48 -22.31
C CYS A 417 -13.39 11.78 -21.57
N PHE A 418 -12.59 12.48 -20.77
CA PHE A 418 -11.41 11.98 -20.06
C PHE A 418 -10.33 11.31 -20.95
N VAL A 419 -10.52 11.27 -22.27
CA VAL A 419 -9.63 10.60 -23.23
C VAL A 419 -8.60 11.56 -23.82
N GLN A 420 -9.02 12.79 -24.13
CA GLN A 420 -8.20 13.72 -24.92
C GLN A 420 -7.76 14.93 -24.11
N LYS A 421 -6.61 15.51 -24.45
CA LYS A 421 -6.10 16.73 -23.81
C LYS A 421 -7.10 17.89 -23.87
N MET A 422 -7.27 18.63 -22.77
CA MET A 422 -8.11 19.84 -22.76
C MET A 422 -7.57 20.86 -23.76
N ARG A 423 -8.44 21.41 -24.63
CA ARG A 423 -8.07 22.43 -25.62
C ARG A 423 -8.87 23.71 -25.49
N TYR A 424 -10.07 23.63 -24.93
CA TYR A 424 -11.04 24.72 -24.90
C TYR A 424 -11.66 24.84 -23.51
N LYS A 425 -12.22 26.01 -23.18
CA LYS A 425 -12.98 26.26 -21.94
C LYS A 425 -14.35 26.81 -22.27
N CYS A 426 -15.37 26.39 -21.54
CA CYS A 426 -16.72 26.90 -21.70
C CYS A 426 -16.80 28.34 -21.19
N SER A 427 -17.28 29.26 -22.02
CA SER A 427 -17.42 30.69 -21.68
C SER A 427 -18.49 30.97 -20.61
N SER A 428 -19.36 30.01 -20.32
CA SER A 428 -20.43 30.15 -19.32
C SER A 428 -20.01 29.67 -17.93
N CYS A 429 -19.46 28.46 -17.81
CA CYS A 429 -19.14 27.86 -16.51
C CYS A 429 -17.63 27.66 -16.25
N GLY A 430 -16.76 27.91 -17.23
CA GLY A 430 -15.31 27.74 -17.10
C GLY A 430 -14.78 26.30 -17.22
N ILE A 431 -15.66 25.30 -17.42
CA ILE A 431 -15.28 23.88 -17.57
C ILE A 431 -14.45 23.66 -18.84
N ALA A 432 -13.36 22.89 -18.74
CA ALA A 432 -12.42 22.62 -19.82
C ALA A 432 -12.75 21.32 -20.58
N TYR A 433 -12.67 21.35 -21.91
CA TYR A 433 -13.05 20.25 -22.80
C TYR A 433 -12.12 20.11 -24.02
N CYS A 434 -12.19 18.99 -24.77
CA CYS A 434 -11.31 18.73 -25.93
C CYS A 434 -11.91 19.02 -27.31
N SER A 435 -13.24 18.98 -27.47
CA SER A 435 -13.90 19.07 -28.79
C SER A 435 -15.32 19.66 -28.73
N VAL A 436 -15.88 20.04 -29.89
CA VAL A 436 -17.26 20.53 -30.01
C VAL A 436 -18.29 19.48 -29.56
N ASN A 437 -18.02 18.19 -29.75
CA ASN A 437 -18.90 17.12 -29.27
C ASN A 437 -18.93 17.08 -27.73
N CYS A 438 -17.77 17.25 -27.09
CA CYS A 438 -17.70 17.39 -25.64
C CYS A 438 -18.36 18.68 -25.12
N TYR A 439 -18.33 19.76 -25.90
CA TYR A 439 -19.04 20.99 -25.56
C TYR A 439 -20.57 20.83 -25.60
N LYS A 440 -21.10 20.11 -26.59
CA LYS A 440 -22.54 19.82 -26.69
C LYS A 440 -22.99 18.89 -25.56
N ALA A 441 -22.27 17.80 -25.33
CA ALA A 441 -22.54 16.90 -24.20
C ALA A 441 -22.50 17.64 -22.84
N HIS A 442 -21.53 18.54 -22.65
CA HIS A 442 -21.49 19.40 -21.48
C HIS A 442 -22.74 20.29 -21.32
N LYS A 443 -23.23 20.89 -22.42
CA LYS A 443 -24.45 21.72 -22.39
C LYS A 443 -25.70 20.90 -22.09
N ASP A 444 -25.79 19.68 -22.62
CA ASP A 444 -26.93 18.79 -22.42
C ASP A 444 -27.01 18.27 -20.97
N ILE A 445 -25.87 18.18 -20.27
CA ILE A 445 -25.76 17.77 -18.86
C ILE A 445 -26.10 18.91 -17.88
N GLY A 446 -26.21 20.16 -18.36
CA GLY A 446 -26.51 21.35 -17.53
C GLY A 446 -25.28 22.23 -17.27
N CYS A 447 -25.22 23.38 -17.95
CA CYS A 447 -24.13 24.36 -17.85
C CYS A 447 -24.60 25.62 -17.11
N GLU A 448 -24.14 25.82 -15.86
CA GLU A 448 -24.51 26.98 -15.04
C GLU A 448 -23.35 27.95 -14.80
N LYS A 449 -23.63 29.26 -14.75
CA LYS A 449 -22.65 30.32 -14.50
C LYS A 449 -22.37 30.45 -13.00
N PRO A 450 -21.11 30.48 -12.54
CA PRO A 450 -20.81 30.71 -11.13
C PRO A 450 -21.25 32.11 -10.68
N GLY A 451 -22.06 32.18 -9.62
CA GLY A 451 -22.48 33.43 -8.99
C GLY A 451 -21.29 34.19 -8.39
N LYS A 452 -21.33 35.53 -8.46
CA LYS A 452 -20.33 36.41 -7.84
C LYS A 452 -20.52 36.37 -6.31
N ASP A 453 -19.53 35.85 -5.59
CA ASP A 453 -19.50 35.92 -4.12
C ASP A 453 -18.55 37.04 -3.65
N GLU A 454 -19.11 37.98 -2.90
CA GLU A 454 -18.46 39.16 -2.33
C GLU A 454 -17.83 38.82 -0.98
N SER A 455 -16.58 38.36 -0.98
CA SER A 455 -15.75 38.33 0.24
C SER A 455 -14.26 38.41 -0.11
N ARG A 456 -13.86 39.57 -0.68
CA ARG A 456 -12.45 39.98 -0.83
C ARG A 456 -12.15 41.16 0.09
N LYS A 457 -11.95 40.91 1.39
CA LYS A 457 -11.17 41.81 2.28
C LYS A 457 -10.49 41.00 3.39
N LEU A 458 -9.31 40.46 3.07
CA LEU A 458 -8.13 40.32 3.93
C LEU A 458 -7.07 39.50 3.15
N ARG A 459 -6.24 40.22 2.39
CA ARG A 459 -5.00 39.69 1.81
C ARG A 459 -3.86 40.55 2.31
N LYS A 460 -3.06 39.99 3.21
CA LYS A 460 -1.61 40.11 3.29
C LYS A 460 -1.19 39.07 4.32
N ASP A 461 -0.77 37.91 3.84
CA ASP A 461 0.43 37.23 4.31
C ASP A 461 0.81 36.15 3.29
N GLU A 462 2.05 36.26 2.84
CA GLU A 462 2.73 35.37 1.91
C GLU A 462 3.20 34.14 2.67
N ASN A 463 2.71 32.96 2.26
CA ASN A 463 3.42 31.67 2.19
C ASN A 463 2.40 30.53 2.16
N ALA A 464 1.75 30.35 1.01
CA ALA A 464 1.19 29.07 0.62
C ALA A 464 2.26 28.34 -0.21
N THR A 465 3.04 27.48 0.43
CA THR A 465 3.87 26.51 -0.29
C THR A 465 3.03 25.27 -0.55
N GLU A 466 2.78 25.03 -1.83
CA GLU A 466 2.10 23.87 -2.38
C GLU A 466 2.83 22.56 -2.07
N SER A 467 2.06 21.58 -1.56
CA SER A 467 2.10 20.12 -1.77
C SER A 467 3.42 19.40 -2.10
N HIS A 468 3.71 18.35 -1.34
CA HIS A 468 4.03 17.03 -1.91
C HIS A 468 3.62 15.88 -0.95
N PRO A 469 2.42 15.30 -1.10
CA PRO A 469 1.95 14.16 -0.31
C PRO A 469 1.86 12.91 -1.19
N LEU A 470 2.62 11.84 -0.93
CA LEU A 470 2.32 10.50 -1.45
C LEU A 470 3.15 9.40 -0.77
N CYS A 471 2.44 8.50 -0.07
CA CYS A 471 2.78 7.15 0.38
C CYS A 471 4.26 6.77 0.58
N SER A 472 4.79 6.95 1.79
CA SER A 472 6.05 6.31 2.21
C SER A 472 5.76 4.90 2.73
N TYR A 473 5.85 3.88 1.86
CA TYR A 473 6.15 2.53 2.34
C TYR A 473 7.63 2.53 2.74
N LEU A 474 7.91 2.23 4.01
CA LEU A 474 9.25 2.26 4.55
C LEU A 474 10.03 1.07 3.99
N SER A 475 11.09 1.34 3.22
CA SER A 475 12.29 0.52 3.34
C SER A 475 12.95 0.83 4.68
N GLU A 476 13.65 -0.13 5.26
CA GLU A 476 14.31 -0.05 6.57
C GLU A 476 15.25 1.18 6.71
N ASP A 477 15.67 1.78 5.59
CA ASP A 477 16.62 2.89 5.51
C ASP A 477 15.98 4.31 5.35
N MET A 478 14.64 4.45 5.40
CA MET A 478 13.98 5.75 5.20
C MET A 478 13.62 6.50 6.49
N VAL A 479 14.08 7.74 6.60
CA VAL A 479 13.73 8.66 7.71
C VAL A 479 12.29 9.17 7.55
N LEU A 480 11.44 8.87 8.54
CA LEU A 480 10.02 9.26 8.58
C LEU A 480 9.78 10.78 8.44
N PRO A 481 8.72 11.23 7.74
CA PRO A 481 8.38 12.66 7.61
C PRO A 481 8.24 13.41 8.94
N ASN A 482 7.71 12.76 9.98
CA ASN A 482 7.59 13.36 11.32
C ASN A 482 8.96 13.62 11.97
N LYS A 483 9.95 12.74 11.73
CA LYS A 483 11.34 12.95 12.15
C LYS A 483 11.99 14.07 11.33
N LEU A 484 11.69 14.16 10.02
CA LEU A 484 12.16 15.28 9.18
C LEU A 484 11.63 16.64 9.67
N LEU A 485 10.42 16.71 10.23
CA LEU A 485 9.90 17.95 10.84
C LEU A 485 10.73 18.40 12.06
N MET A 486 11.43 17.50 12.74
CA MET A 486 12.31 17.85 13.86
C MET A 486 13.52 18.67 13.40
N LEU A 487 13.98 18.48 12.16
CA LEU A 487 15.08 19.25 11.56
C LEU A 487 14.79 20.75 11.55
N ASN A 488 13.53 21.15 11.31
CA ASN A 488 13.11 22.56 11.27
C ASN A 488 13.26 23.27 12.63
N LYS A 489 13.21 22.52 13.73
CA LYS A 489 13.36 23.06 15.09
C LYS A 489 14.81 23.17 15.56
N SER A 490 15.76 22.63 14.79
CA SER A 490 17.18 22.58 15.19
C SER A 490 17.93 23.89 14.91
N GLU A 491 18.39 24.54 15.97
CA GLU A 491 19.18 25.77 15.85
C GLU A 491 20.60 25.53 15.33
N SER A 492 21.19 24.37 15.66
CA SER A 492 22.49 23.96 15.11
C SER A 492 22.42 23.73 13.60
N LEU A 493 21.33 23.14 13.12
CA LEU A 493 21.10 22.95 11.69
C LEU A 493 20.87 24.28 10.97
N LYS A 494 20.07 25.19 11.54
CA LYS A 494 19.87 26.55 11.02
C LYS A 494 21.17 27.33 10.91
N LYS A 495 22.10 27.18 11.88
CA LYS A 495 23.43 27.79 11.85
C LYS A 495 24.28 27.26 10.69
N LEU A 496 24.30 25.95 10.46
CA LEU A 496 25.02 25.34 9.33
C LEU A 496 24.48 25.81 7.98
N LEU A 497 23.14 25.89 7.85
CA LEU A 497 22.46 26.33 6.63
C LEU A 497 22.67 27.82 6.30
N ARG A 498 23.38 28.60 7.13
CA ARG A 498 23.80 29.97 6.79
C ARG A 498 24.90 30.02 5.73
N SER A 499 25.68 28.95 5.57
CA SER A 499 26.75 28.85 4.55
C SER A 499 26.16 28.79 3.13
N ASP A 500 26.54 29.74 2.27
CA ASP A 500 26.19 29.75 0.85
C ASP A 500 26.75 28.54 0.11
N HIS A 501 27.96 28.12 0.47
CA HIS A 501 28.62 26.97 -0.11
C HIS A 501 27.83 25.68 0.18
N LEU A 502 27.42 25.46 1.43
CA LEU A 502 26.57 24.32 1.81
C LEU A 502 25.20 24.37 1.12
N ARG A 503 24.53 25.54 1.08
CA ARG A 503 23.23 25.68 0.38
C ARG A 503 23.34 25.37 -1.11
N ASN A 504 24.41 25.78 -1.76
CA ASN A 504 24.65 25.49 -3.17
C ASN A 504 24.94 24.00 -3.40
N LEU A 505 25.70 23.37 -2.51
CA LEU A 505 25.94 21.93 -2.54
C LEU A 505 24.64 21.13 -2.35
N LEU A 506 23.78 21.54 -1.41
CA LEU A 506 22.47 20.92 -1.18
C LEU A 506 21.52 21.08 -2.38
N ARG A 507 21.50 22.27 -3.00
CA ARG A 507 20.75 22.51 -4.24
C ARG A 507 21.27 21.67 -5.40
N TRP A 508 22.60 21.56 -5.53
CA TRP A 508 23.23 20.73 -6.55
C TRP A 508 22.86 19.26 -6.39
N ILE A 509 22.89 18.71 -5.16
CA ILE A 509 22.44 17.34 -4.87
C ILE A 509 20.95 17.17 -5.23
N ASN A 510 20.09 18.11 -4.80
CA ASN A 510 18.65 18.03 -5.01
C ASN A 510 18.25 18.09 -6.48
N CYS A 511 19.04 18.76 -7.32
CA CYS A 511 18.81 18.90 -8.76
C CYS A 511 19.66 17.92 -9.60
N HIS A 512 20.47 17.06 -8.98
CA HIS A 512 21.32 16.11 -9.70
C HIS A 512 20.50 14.97 -10.31
N SER A 513 20.86 14.53 -11.52
CA SER A 513 20.20 13.40 -12.19
C SER A 513 20.39 12.05 -11.46
N GLN A 514 21.37 11.99 -10.55
CA GLN A 514 21.66 10.85 -9.68
C GLN A 514 21.99 11.36 -8.27
N PRO A 515 20.99 11.56 -7.38
CA PRO A 515 21.21 12.13 -6.06
C PRO A 515 22.10 11.31 -5.14
N SER A 516 22.04 9.97 -5.17
CA SER A 516 22.89 9.11 -4.34
C SER A 516 24.38 9.27 -4.66
N GLU A 517 24.73 9.33 -5.95
CA GLU A 517 26.10 9.59 -6.38
C GLU A 517 26.56 11.01 -6.02
N ALA A 518 25.66 12.00 -6.13
CA ALA A 518 25.92 13.36 -5.70
C ALA A 518 26.16 13.44 -4.18
N ILE A 519 25.42 12.70 -3.37
CA ILE A 519 25.62 12.58 -1.92
C ILE A 519 26.98 11.94 -1.62
N ARG A 520 27.35 10.86 -2.32
CA ARG A 520 28.67 10.20 -2.14
C ARG A 520 29.83 11.15 -2.44
N ILE A 521 29.71 11.97 -3.49
CA ILE A 521 30.68 13.01 -3.81
C ILE A 521 30.69 14.10 -2.73
N ALA A 522 29.51 14.56 -2.30
CA ALA A 522 29.36 15.57 -1.26
C ALA A 522 29.89 15.11 0.11
N MET A 523 29.84 13.82 0.44
CA MET A 523 30.43 13.25 1.64
C MET A 523 31.95 13.38 1.74
N LYS A 524 32.64 13.81 0.67
CA LYS A 524 34.06 14.22 0.73
C LYS A 524 34.27 15.65 1.24
N ASN A 525 33.20 16.44 1.32
CA ASN A 525 33.24 17.82 1.79
C ASN A 525 32.95 17.90 3.30
N LEU A 526 33.81 18.58 4.04
CA LEU A 526 33.70 18.68 5.50
C LEU A 526 32.43 19.41 5.96
N GLU A 527 31.95 20.43 5.25
CA GLU A 527 30.70 21.11 5.61
C GLU A 527 29.49 20.19 5.42
N PHE A 528 29.50 19.36 4.37
CA PHE A 528 28.44 18.40 4.13
C PHE A 528 28.44 17.25 5.13
N GLN A 529 29.61 16.73 5.51
CA GLN A 529 29.73 15.73 6.58
C GLN A 529 29.15 16.26 7.90
N ARG A 530 29.45 17.53 8.24
CA ARG A 530 28.89 18.21 9.42
C ARG A 530 27.37 18.32 9.35
N PHE A 531 26.85 18.73 8.20
CA PHE A 531 25.42 18.80 7.94
C PHE A 531 24.74 17.43 8.07
N ALA A 532 25.27 16.40 7.42
CA ALA A 532 24.74 15.04 7.46
C ALA A 532 24.75 14.46 8.87
N ALA A 533 25.86 14.61 9.61
CA ALA A 533 25.97 14.14 10.99
C ALA A 533 24.97 14.82 11.93
N VAL A 534 24.75 16.14 11.80
CA VAL A 534 23.75 16.87 12.59
C VAL A 534 22.34 16.42 12.24
N CYS A 535 22.02 16.23 10.95
CA CYS A 535 20.73 15.71 10.52
C CYS A 535 20.47 14.31 11.11
N LEU A 536 21.41 13.38 10.96
CA LEU A 536 21.30 12.00 11.45
C LEU A 536 21.18 11.92 12.98
N ASN A 537 21.94 12.74 13.71
CA ASN A 537 21.83 12.83 15.18
C ASN A 537 20.45 13.35 15.64
N ILE A 538 19.75 14.15 14.83
CA ILE A 538 18.40 14.65 15.15
C ILE A 538 17.33 13.60 14.84
N VAL A 539 17.45 12.90 13.71
CA VAL A 539 16.38 12.03 13.20
C VAL A 539 16.51 10.58 13.66
N GLU A 540 17.73 10.08 13.82
CA GLU A 540 18.04 8.67 14.15
C GLU A 540 19.30 8.55 15.03
N PRO A 541 19.29 9.10 16.25
CA PRO A 541 20.46 9.08 17.13
C PRO A 541 20.90 7.66 17.53
N GLU A 542 20.02 6.67 17.48
CA GLU A 542 20.35 5.29 17.90
C GLU A 542 20.98 4.44 16.78
N ASN A 543 20.87 4.88 15.51
CA ASN A 543 21.26 4.08 14.33
C ASN A 543 22.61 4.49 13.72
N HIS A 544 23.16 5.65 14.09
CA HIS A 544 24.34 6.24 13.43
C HIS A 544 25.43 6.63 14.45
N GLU A 545 26.13 5.64 15.01
CA GLU A 545 27.20 5.85 16.01
C GLU A 545 28.28 6.84 15.53
N TRP A 546 28.68 6.77 14.26
CA TRP A 546 29.66 7.69 13.67
C TRP A 546 29.20 9.15 13.72
N ALA A 547 27.91 9.41 13.49
CA ALA A 547 27.34 10.76 13.50
C ALA A 547 27.33 11.32 14.93
N ASN A 548 26.99 10.48 15.91
CA ASN A 548 27.05 10.83 17.33
C ASN A 548 28.48 11.15 17.78
N GLU A 549 29.44 10.30 17.43
CA GLU A 549 30.84 10.50 17.75
C GLU A 549 31.39 11.77 17.07
N TYR A 550 31.01 12.01 15.82
CA TYR A 550 31.38 13.20 15.07
C TYR A 550 30.82 14.48 15.71
N VAL A 551 29.53 14.52 16.06
CA VAL A 551 28.90 15.67 16.75
C VAL A 551 29.54 15.89 18.14
N LYS A 552 29.87 14.82 18.86
CA LYS A 552 30.57 14.90 20.16
C LYS A 552 31.98 15.49 20.02
N LYS A 553 32.76 15.02 19.04
CA LYS A 553 34.09 15.56 18.72
C LYS A 553 34.02 17.04 18.32
N MET A 554 33.01 17.43 17.54
CA MET A 554 32.81 18.83 17.17
C MET A 554 32.52 19.73 18.37
N LYS A 555 31.66 19.29 19.30
CA LYS A 555 31.39 20.06 20.53
C LYS A 555 32.63 20.21 21.41
N LEU A 556 33.46 19.16 21.51
CA LEU A 556 34.73 19.20 22.24
C LEU A 556 35.74 20.14 21.59
N LEU A 557 35.81 20.17 20.26
CA LEU A 557 36.66 21.10 19.50
C LEU A 557 36.17 22.55 19.59
N GLU A 558 34.86 22.79 19.56
CA GLU A 558 34.29 24.14 19.78
C GLU A 558 34.56 24.62 21.21
N TYR A 559 34.42 23.74 22.22
CA TYR A 559 34.73 24.06 23.61
C TYR A 559 36.23 24.38 23.80
N SER A 560 37.11 23.54 23.26
CA SER A 560 38.56 23.75 23.29
C SER A 560 39.01 25.01 22.55
N ALA A 561 38.43 25.30 21.38
CA ALA A 561 38.71 26.53 20.65
C ALA A 561 38.21 27.77 21.40
N THR A 562 37.07 27.68 22.09
CA THR A 562 36.53 28.77 22.91
C THR A 562 37.38 29.00 24.16
N GLU A 563 37.88 27.94 24.81
CA GLU A 563 38.86 28.05 25.90
C GLU A 563 40.18 28.66 25.44
N LEU A 564 40.71 28.25 24.27
CA LEU A 564 41.91 28.84 23.69
C LEU A 564 41.72 30.32 23.32
N LEU A 565 40.54 30.69 22.81
CA LEU A 565 40.20 32.09 22.52
C LEU A 565 40.04 32.90 23.80
N LEU A 566 39.39 32.34 24.83
CA LEU A 566 39.24 32.97 26.15
C LEU A 566 40.59 33.11 26.86
N GLN A 567 41.50 32.15 26.68
CA GLN A 567 42.86 32.19 27.20
C GLN A 567 43.65 33.29 26.48
N ALA A 568 43.62 33.36 25.15
CA ALA A 568 44.24 34.44 24.38
C ALA A 568 43.66 35.83 24.70
N LEU A 569 42.36 35.92 25.02
CA LEU A 569 41.69 37.15 25.46
C LEU A 569 42.02 37.54 26.92
N LYS A 570 42.36 36.57 27.78
CA LYS A 570 42.89 36.83 29.12
C LYS A 570 44.35 37.25 29.09
N ASP A 571 45.15 36.61 28.24
CA ASP A 571 46.58 36.90 28.06
C ASP A 571 46.80 38.27 27.39
N SER A 572 45.80 38.81 26.69
CA SER A 572 45.81 40.17 26.12
C SER A 572 45.30 41.27 27.06
N ASN A 573 44.96 40.94 28.32
CA ASN A 573 44.53 41.89 29.35
C ASN A 573 45.46 41.95 30.59
N CYS A 574 46.73 41.55 30.44
CA CYS A 574 47.82 41.96 31.33
C CYS A 574 48.84 42.75 30.52
N THR A 575 48.79 44.10 30.61
CA THR A 575 49.77 45.12 30.17
C THR A 575 50.45 44.95 28.81
#